data_AF-A0A359CW61-F1
#
_entry.id   AF-A0A359CW61-F1
#
_cell.length_a   1.000
_cell.length_b   1.000
_cell.length_c   1.000
_cell.angle_alpha   90.00
_cell.angle_beta   90.00
_cell.angle_gamma   90.00
#
_symmetry.space_group_name_H-M   'P 1'
#
loop_
_entity.id
_entity.type
_entity.pdbx_description
1 polymer ?
#
loop_
_entity_poly.entity_id
_entity_poly.type
_entity_poly.pdbx_seq_one_letter_code
_entity_poly.pdbx_strand_id
1 'polypeptide(L)'
;MSNILLPEFKKMLLLLKKHDVDFLLIGGYAVIYYGYDRVTGDMDIWLDATKDNKIKLCKALNEFGINEESIKKVKKLNFEETHFFYFGQKPQKIDFLTKVNLINFKEAFEMANYFPLQNQQIPVIHYEHLILTKISNKRSKDKTDIEELQRILKYRKNS
;
A
#
# COMPACT_ATOMS: atom_id res chain seq x y z
N MET A 1 2.11 3.00 14.76
CA MET A 1 1.44 2.49 13.55
C MET A 1 0.58 1.25 13.82
N SER A 2 1.12 0.19 14.43
CA SER A 2 0.40 -1.08 14.68
C SER A 2 -0.95 -0.92 15.41
N ASN A 3 -1.09 0.03 16.33
CA ASN A 3 -2.35 0.23 17.06
C ASN A 3 -3.47 0.92 16.26
N ILE A 4 -3.16 1.57 15.13
CA ILE A 4 -4.14 2.35 14.34
C ILE A 4 -4.75 1.50 13.21
N LEU A 5 -4.05 0.43 12.78
CA LEU A 5 -4.55 -0.47 11.74
C LEU A 5 -5.75 -1.28 12.24
N LEU A 6 -6.82 -1.30 11.43
CA LEU A 6 -7.96 -2.20 11.65
C LEU A 6 -7.51 -3.68 11.63
N PRO A 7 -8.18 -4.57 12.38
CA PRO A 7 -7.85 -5.99 12.41
C PRO A 7 -7.76 -6.64 11.02
N GLU A 8 -8.67 -6.28 10.11
CA GLU A 8 -8.71 -6.79 8.74
C GLU A 8 -7.49 -6.35 7.93
N PHE A 9 -7.03 -5.11 8.12
CA PHE A 9 -5.81 -4.60 7.47
C PHE A 9 -4.57 -5.32 7.99
N LYS A 10 -4.48 -5.56 9.30
CA LYS A 10 -3.41 -6.36 9.88
C LYS A 10 -3.39 -7.77 9.30
N LYS A 11 -4.55 -8.41 9.24
CA LYS A 11 -4.70 -9.76 8.66
C LYS A 11 -4.23 -9.80 7.21
N MET A 12 -4.65 -8.83 6.38
CA MET A 12 -4.24 -8.77 4.98
C MET A 12 -2.71 -8.62 4.87
N LEU A 13 -2.11 -7.65 5.55
CA LEU A 13 -0.66 -7.40 5.49
C LEU A 13 0.16 -8.63 5.93
N LEU A 14 -0.27 -9.31 6.98
CA LEU A 14 0.38 -10.54 7.45
C LEU A 14 0.23 -11.69 6.46
N LEU A 15 -0.92 -11.83 5.80
CA LEU A 15 -1.10 -12.85 4.76
C LEU A 15 -0.29 -12.55 3.50
N LEU A 16 -0.18 -11.29 3.08
CA LEU A 16 0.69 -10.90 1.99
C LEU A 16 2.15 -11.26 2.30
N LYS A 17 2.61 -10.98 3.52
CA LYS A 17 3.95 -11.41 3.99
C LYS A 17 4.09 -12.93 4.05
N LYS A 18 3.10 -13.65 4.56
CA LYS A 18 3.10 -15.12 4.67
C LYS A 18 3.25 -15.81 3.32
N HIS A 19 2.66 -15.24 2.27
CA HIS A 19 2.72 -15.78 0.90
C HIS A 19 3.82 -15.15 0.05
N ASP A 20 4.76 -14.42 0.66
CA ASP A 20 5.87 -13.73 0.00
C ASP A 20 5.45 -12.81 -1.15
N VAL A 21 4.28 -12.17 -1.02
CA VAL A 21 3.81 -11.18 -1.98
C VAL A 21 4.71 -9.95 -1.90
N ASP A 22 5.17 -9.49 -3.07
CA ASP A 22 5.95 -8.28 -3.23
C ASP A 22 4.97 -7.10 -3.32
N PHE A 23 4.90 -6.31 -2.24
CA PHE A 23 3.97 -5.19 -2.11
C PHE A 23 4.56 -4.00 -1.34
N LEU A 24 3.96 -2.81 -1.47
CA LEU A 24 4.23 -1.63 -0.68
C LEU A 24 2.93 -1.07 -0.11
N LEU A 25 2.92 -0.75 1.19
CA LEU A 25 1.88 0.08 1.78
C LEU A 25 2.07 1.52 1.30
N ILE A 26 1.05 2.10 0.68
CA ILE A 26 1.06 3.47 0.17
C ILE A 26 -0.11 4.28 0.75
N GLY A 27 -0.38 5.47 0.18
CA GLY A 27 -1.62 6.20 0.43
C GLY A 27 -1.74 6.74 1.85
N GLY A 28 -2.96 6.78 2.38
CA GLY A 28 -3.27 7.43 3.66
C GLY A 28 -2.53 6.83 4.86
N TYR A 29 -2.41 5.50 4.91
CA TYR A 29 -1.66 4.84 5.98
C TYR A 29 -0.15 5.10 5.90
N ALA A 30 0.43 5.24 4.69
CA ALA A 30 1.82 5.68 4.57
C ALA A 30 2.03 7.11 5.10
N VAL A 31 1.06 8.01 4.88
CA VAL A 31 1.09 9.37 5.45
C VAL A 31 1.10 9.35 6.98
N ILE A 32 0.22 8.55 7.58
CA ILE A 32 0.15 8.36 9.04
C ILE A 32 1.45 7.79 9.59
N TYR A 33 2.07 6.83 8.89
CA TYR A 33 3.37 6.27 9.27
C TYR A 33 4.45 7.36 9.41
N TYR A 34 4.47 8.35 8.52
CA TYR A 34 5.42 9.46 8.58
C TYR A 34 5.10 10.51 9.65
N GLY A 35 3.97 10.39 10.35
CA GLY A 35 3.63 11.19 11.52
C GLY A 35 2.61 12.30 11.26
N TYR A 36 1.96 12.32 10.09
CA TYR A 36 0.82 13.20 9.85
C TYR A 36 -0.47 12.44 10.14
N ASP A 37 -1.08 12.75 11.29
CA ASP A 37 -2.35 12.14 11.68
C ASP A 37 -3.49 12.67 10.80
N ARG A 38 -4.15 11.76 10.11
CA ARG A 38 -5.26 12.07 9.21
C ARG A 38 -6.26 10.93 9.17
N VAL A 39 -7.50 11.28 8.88
CA VAL A 39 -8.55 10.27 8.67
C VAL A 39 -8.36 9.61 7.30
N THR A 40 -8.28 8.28 7.30
CA THR A 40 -8.30 7.44 6.10
C THR A 40 -9.26 6.27 6.32
N GLY A 41 -10.02 5.91 5.28
CA GLY A 41 -11.07 4.88 5.36
C GLY A 41 -10.81 3.66 4.49
N ASP A 42 -9.63 3.63 3.87
CA ASP A 42 -9.13 2.65 2.93
C ASP A 42 -7.63 2.42 3.19
N MET A 43 -7.17 1.21 2.88
CA MET A 43 -5.75 0.84 2.85
C MET A 43 -5.33 0.62 1.39
N ASP A 44 -4.31 1.35 0.95
CA ASP A 44 -3.79 1.28 -0.42
C ASP A 44 -2.53 0.40 -0.46
N ILE A 45 -2.54 -0.60 -1.35
CA ILE A 45 -1.44 -1.56 -1.55
C ILE A 45 -0.98 -1.48 -3.00
N TRP A 46 0.29 -1.16 -3.20
CA TRP A 46 0.95 -1.27 -4.51
C TRP A 46 1.62 -2.63 -4.63
N LEU A 47 1.34 -3.36 -5.70
CA LEU A 47 1.85 -4.69 -5.99
C LEU A 47 2.92 -4.63 -7.09
N ASP A 48 3.94 -5.49 -6.99
CA ASP A 48 4.79 -5.81 -8.14
C ASP A 48 3.93 -6.46 -9.25
N ALA A 49 4.13 -6.01 -10.48
CA ALA A 49 3.35 -6.35 -11.66
C ALA A 49 3.72 -7.72 -12.29
N THR A 50 4.53 -8.53 -11.61
CA THR A 50 5.01 -9.81 -12.14
C THR A 50 3.93 -10.91 -12.06
N LYS A 51 4.00 -11.86 -13.00
CA LYS A 51 3.09 -13.03 -13.04
C LYS A 51 3.20 -13.88 -11.78
N ASP A 52 4.41 -14.05 -11.27
CA ASP A 52 4.68 -14.80 -10.04
C ASP A 52 4.03 -14.10 -8.84
N ASN A 53 4.16 -12.79 -8.72
CA ASN A 53 3.55 -12.04 -7.64
C ASN A 53 2.02 -12.12 -7.67
N LYS A 54 1.40 -12.14 -8.86
CA LYS A 54 -0.05 -12.41 -9.01
C LYS A 54 -0.46 -13.77 -8.45
N ILE A 55 0.34 -14.81 -8.67
CA ILE A 55 0.06 -16.16 -8.15
C ILE A 55 0.12 -16.16 -6.62
N LYS A 56 1.15 -15.54 -6.04
CA LYS A 56 1.31 -15.38 -4.59
C LYS A 56 0.13 -14.59 -3.99
N LEU A 57 -0.25 -13.48 -4.62
CA LEU A 57 -1.40 -12.68 -4.21
C LEU A 57 -2.69 -13.50 -4.20
N CYS A 58 -2.96 -14.29 -5.24
CA CYS A 58 -4.16 -15.12 -5.30
C CYS A 58 -4.23 -16.13 -4.14
N LYS A 59 -3.10 -16.68 -3.70
CA LYS A 59 -3.04 -17.56 -2.51
C LYS A 59 -3.35 -16.78 -1.23
N ALA A 60 -2.79 -15.59 -1.07
CA ALA A 60 -3.06 -14.71 0.07
C ALA A 60 -4.54 -14.30 0.14
N LEU A 61 -5.14 -13.90 -1.00
CA LEU A 61 -6.56 -13.53 -1.09
C LEU A 61 -7.48 -14.71 -0.76
N ASN A 62 -7.12 -15.92 -1.21
CA ASN A 62 -7.86 -17.14 -0.88
C ASN A 62 -7.85 -17.42 0.62
N GLU A 63 -6.67 -17.34 1.27
CA GLU A 63 -6.56 -17.53 2.73
C GLU A 63 -7.23 -16.39 3.51
N PHE A 64 -7.27 -15.18 2.95
CA PHE A 64 -7.97 -14.05 3.57
C PHE A 64 -9.48 -14.30 3.66
N GLY A 65 -10.03 -15.05 2.70
CA GLY A 65 -11.46 -15.40 2.59
C GLY A 65 -12.17 -14.73 1.41
N ILE A 66 -11.44 -14.24 0.40
CA ILE A 66 -12.06 -13.70 -0.82
C ILE A 66 -12.70 -14.83 -1.64
N ASN A 67 -13.93 -14.61 -2.12
CA ASN A 67 -14.65 -15.63 -2.89
C ASN A 67 -13.93 -16.00 -4.20
N GLU A 68 -14.14 -17.24 -4.64
CA GLU A 68 -13.45 -17.82 -5.80
C GLU A 68 -13.72 -17.05 -7.10
N GLU A 69 -14.94 -16.50 -7.29
CA GLU A 69 -15.29 -15.72 -8.48
C GLU A 69 -14.45 -14.45 -8.58
N SER A 70 -14.25 -13.77 -7.46
CA SER A 70 -13.43 -12.56 -7.38
C SER A 70 -11.95 -12.86 -7.61
N ILE A 71 -11.45 -13.99 -7.07
CA ILE A 71 -10.08 -14.46 -7.34
C ILE A 71 -9.92 -14.83 -8.83
N LYS A 72 -10.92 -15.46 -9.45
CA LYS A 72 -10.93 -15.74 -10.90
C LYS A 72 -10.84 -14.46 -11.72
N LYS A 73 -11.51 -13.37 -11.30
CA LYS A 73 -11.37 -12.05 -11.95
C LYS A 73 -9.94 -11.54 -11.85
N VAL A 74 -9.31 -11.60 -10.66
CA VAL A 74 -7.89 -11.20 -10.48
C VAL A 74 -6.94 -12.05 -11.33
N LYS A 75 -7.15 -13.37 -11.40
CA LYS A 75 -6.31 -14.28 -12.22
C LYS A 75 -6.32 -13.91 -13.70
N LYS A 76 -7.46 -13.43 -14.22
CA LYS A 76 -7.63 -12.99 -15.61
C LYS A 76 -6.95 -11.64 -15.92
N LEU A 77 -6.60 -10.85 -14.90
CA LEU A 77 -5.91 -9.58 -15.10
C LEU A 77 -4.49 -9.82 -15.64
N ASN A 78 -4.09 -8.96 -16.56
CA ASN A 78 -2.73 -8.90 -17.07
C ASN A 78 -1.93 -7.90 -16.22
N PHE A 79 -1.20 -8.38 -15.21
CA PHE A 79 -0.49 -7.48 -14.29
C PHE A 79 0.58 -6.60 -14.96
N GLU A 80 1.01 -6.94 -16.18
CA GLU A 80 1.87 -6.08 -17.01
C GLU A 80 1.17 -4.76 -17.42
N GLU A 81 -0.17 -4.71 -17.33
CA GLU A 81 -0.99 -3.53 -17.55
C GLU A 81 -1.36 -2.81 -16.23
N THR A 82 -1.84 -1.58 -16.36
CA THR A 82 -2.35 -0.80 -15.23
C THR A 82 -3.68 -1.36 -14.76
N HIS A 83 -3.71 -1.87 -13.53
CA HIS A 83 -4.93 -2.33 -12.89
C HIS A 83 -5.13 -1.68 -11.52
N PHE A 84 -6.39 -1.41 -11.23
CA PHE A 84 -6.90 -0.97 -9.95
C PHE A 84 -8.09 -1.86 -9.59
N PHE A 85 -8.05 -2.51 -8.44
CA PHE A 85 -9.14 -3.32 -7.92
C PHE A 85 -9.17 -3.25 -6.40
N TYR A 86 -10.30 -3.63 -5.79
CA TYR A 86 -10.45 -3.51 -4.35
C TYR A 86 -11.32 -4.61 -3.77
N PHE A 87 -11.17 -4.82 -2.46
CA PHE A 87 -12.01 -5.71 -1.67
C PHE A 87 -12.58 -5.00 -0.44
N GLY A 88 -13.77 -5.42 -0.03
CA GLY A 88 -14.47 -4.85 1.12
C GLY A 88 -15.14 -3.51 0.81
N GLN A 89 -15.56 -2.84 1.88
CA GLN A 89 -16.22 -1.54 1.87
C GLN A 89 -15.66 -0.69 3.01
N LYS A 90 -15.81 0.63 2.92
CA LYS A 90 -15.33 1.52 3.99
C LYS A 90 -16.01 1.18 5.33
N PRO A 91 -15.27 1.19 6.46
CA PRO A 91 -13.88 1.62 6.62
C PRO A 91 -12.81 0.52 6.40
N GLN A 92 -13.20 -0.67 5.94
CA GLN A 92 -12.33 -1.84 5.75
C GLN A 92 -11.98 -2.09 4.27
N LYS A 93 -12.07 -1.05 3.43
CA LYS A 93 -11.76 -1.17 2.00
C LYS A 93 -10.26 -1.30 1.80
N ILE A 94 -9.83 -2.26 0.98
CA ILE A 94 -8.42 -2.45 0.60
C ILE A 94 -8.31 -2.28 -0.91
N ASP A 95 -7.55 -1.26 -1.32
CA ASP A 95 -7.28 -0.91 -2.70
C ASP A 95 -5.94 -1.54 -3.15
N PHE A 96 -5.92 -2.14 -4.33
CA PHE A 96 -4.75 -2.75 -4.93
C PHE A 96 -4.43 -2.08 -6.26
N LEU A 97 -3.16 -1.73 -6.44
CA LEU A 97 -2.64 -1.09 -7.65
C LEU A 97 -1.48 -1.90 -8.19
N THR A 98 -1.41 -2.11 -9.52
CA THR A 98 -0.23 -2.72 -10.16
C THR A 98 0.74 -1.68 -10.72
N LYS A 99 0.31 -0.42 -10.85
CA LYS A 99 1.12 0.67 -11.37
C LYS A 99 0.89 1.96 -10.62
N VAL A 100 1.98 2.64 -10.32
CA VAL A 100 2.00 4.01 -9.80
C VAL A 100 2.78 4.86 -10.80
N ASN A 101 2.26 6.02 -11.14
CA ASN A 101 2.89 6.89 -12.13
C ASN A 101 4.24 7.42 -11.61
N LEU A 102 5.18 7.63 -12.53
CA LEU A 102 6.48 8.27 -12.30
C LEU A 102 7.49 7.48 -11.47
N ILE A 103 7.17 6.27 -10.99
CA ILE A 103 8.04 5.50 -10.10
C ILE A 103 8.02 4.01 -10.48
N ASN A 104 9.20 3.38 -10.57
CA ASN A 104 9.29 1.94 -10.76
C ASN A 104 9.05 1.21 -9.41
N PHE A 105 8.34 0.07 -9.44
CA PHE A 105 8.08 -0.69 -8.22
C PHE A 105 9.38 -1.15 -7.54
N LYS A 106 10.35 -1.67 -8.29
CA LYS A 106 11.61 -2.20 -7.73
C LYS A 106 12.41 -1.10 -7.04
N GLU A 107 12.56 0.04 -7.70
CA GLU A 107 13.19 1.24 -7.13
C GLU A 107 12.49 1.70 -5.84
N ALA A 108 11.16 1.76 -5.87
CA ALA A 108 10.38 2.14 -4.68
C ALA A 108 10.51 1.13 -3.53
N PHE A 109 10.62 -0.15 -3.87
CA PHE A 109 10.73 -1.25 -2.91
C PHE A 109 12.12 -1.31 -2.27
N GLU A 110 13.19 -1.06 -3.04
CA GLU A 110 14.56 -0.99 -2.54
C GLU A 110 14.76 0.15 -1.52
N MET A 111 14.07 1.29 -1.72
CA MET A 111 14.10 2.42 -0.80
C MET A 111 13.03 2.35 0.31
N ALA A 112 12.25 1.27 0.37
CA ALA A 112 11.13 1.18 1.30
C ALA A 112 11.60 1.26 2.76
N ASN A 113 10.79 1.92 3.58
CA ASN A 113 10.92 1.80 5.03
C ASN A 113 10.10 0.60 5.51
N TYR A 114 10.40 0.13 6.73
CA TYR A 114 9.71 -1.00 7.32
C TYR A 114 9.20 -0.65 8.71
N PHE A 115 8.00 -1.11 9.03
CA PHE A 115 7.49 -1.04 10.40
C PHE A 115 7.13 -2.43 10.93
N PRO A 116 7.34 -2.69 12.22
CA PRO A 116 7.00 -3.97 12.82
C PRO A 116 5.47 -4.12 12.94
N LEU A 117 4.98 -5.27 12.47
CA LEU A 117 3.62 -5.75 12.71
C LEU A 117 3.69 -7.20 13.17
N GLN A 118 3.45 -7.43 14.46
CA GLN A 118 3.69 -8.72 15.10
C GLN A 118 5.15 -9.19 14.86
N ASN A 119 5.34 -10.37 14.28
CA ASN A 119 6.65 -10.94 13.95
C ASN A 119 7.11 -10.64 12.50
N GLN A 120 6.44 -9.72 11.80
CA GLN A 120 6.74 -9.36 10.41
C GLN A 120 7.15 -7.90 10.29
N GLN A 121 7.97 -7.61 9.26
CA GLN A 121 8.28 -6.26 8.83
C GLN A 121 7.43 -5.93 7.60
N ILE A 122 6.63 -4.87 7.71
CA ILE A 122 5.72 -4.44 6.64
C ILE A 122 6.39 -3.32 5.84
N PRO A 123 6.57 -3.50 4.52
CA PRO A 123 7.13 -2.47 3.66
C PRO A 123 6.15 -1.30 3.49
N VAL A 124 6.64 -0.09 3.69
CA VAL A 124 5.94 1.16 3.45
C VAL A 124 6.78 2.03 2.53
N ILE A 125 6.13 2.63 1.54
CA ILE A 125 6.80 3.45 0.53
C ILE A 125 7.68 4.53 1.16
N HIS A 126 8.86 4.75 0.58
CA HIS A 126 9.76 5.82 1.01
C HIS A 126 9.04 7.17 0.93
N TYR A 127 9.42 8.08 1.83
CA TYR A 127 8.80 9.39 1.94
C TYR A 127 8.84 10.17 0.61
N GLU A 128 9.97 10.17 -0.08
CA GLU A 128 10.16 10.92 -1.33
C GLU A 128 9.26 10.37 -2.44
N HIS A 129 9.18 9.05 -2.54
CA HIS A 129 8.27 8.37 -3.45
C HIS A 129 6.81 8.63 -3.10
N LEU A 130 6.46 8.67 -1.79
CA LEU A 130 5.11 9.02 -1.35
C LEU A 130 4.69 10.41 -1.85
N ILE A 131 5.57 11.42 -1.75
CA ILE A 131 5.29 12.75 -2.31
C ILE A 131 5.04 12.68 -3.81
N LEU A 132 5.90 11.98 -4.56
CA LEU A 132 5.75 11.86 -6.01
C LEU A 132 4.39 11.23 -6.39
N THR A 133 3.94 10.20 -5.66
CA THR A 133 2.61 9.60 -5.88
C THR A 133 1.46 10.58 -5.66
N LYS A 134 1.63 11.58 -4.80
CA LYS A 134 0.61 12.59 -4.47
C LYS A 134 0.58 13.70 -5.50
N ILE A 135 1.73 14.14 -5.98
CA ILE A 135 1.86 15.13 -7.05
C ILE A 135 1.18 14.62 -8.33
N SER A 136 1.36 13.34 -8.67
CA SER A 136 0.76 12.78 -9.89
C SER A 136 -0.76 12.67 -9.85
N ASN A 137 -1.38 12.58 -8.65
CA ASN A 137 -2.80 12.25 -8.49
C ASN A 137 -3.73 13.46 -8.39
N LYS A 138 -3.21 14.71 -8.31
CA LYS A 138 -3.95 16.00 -8.35
C LYS A 138 -5.25 16.08 -7.51
N ARG A 139 -5.38 15.33 -6.40
CA ARG A 139 -6.55 15.45 -5.50
C ARG A 139 -6.32 16.58 -4.49
N SER A 140 -7.38 17.28 -4.07
CA SER A 140 -7.28 18.37 -3.09
C SER A 140 -6.63 17.93 -1.77
N LYS A 141 -6.94 16.72 -1.28
CA LYS A 141 -6.32 16.13 -0.08
C LYS A 141 -4.82 15.85 -0.24
N ASP A 142 -4.36 15.57 -1.46
CA ASP A 142 -2.96 15.28 -1.72
C ASP A 142 -2.09 16.54 -1.55
N LYS A 143 -2.64 17.74 -1.79
CA LYS A 143 -1.94 19.01 -1.54
C LYS A 143 -1.62 19.21 -0.04
N THR A 144 -2.62 19.07 0.83
CA THR A 144 -2.44 19.20 2.29
C THR A 144 -1.48 18.14 2.81
N ASP A 145 -1.60 16.89 2.35
CA ASP A 145 -0.68 15.82 2.74
C ASP A 145 0.77 16.17 2.35
N ILE A 146 1.03 16.72 1.16
CA ILE A 146 2.38 17.12 0.74
C ILE A 146 2.94 18.23 1.64
N GLU A 147 2.16 19.28 1.91
CA GLU A 147 2.58 20.41 2.75
C GLU A 147 2.96 19.95 4.16
N GLU A 148 2.12 19.12 4.78
CA GLU A 148 2.36 18.61 6.14
C GLU A 148 3.52 17.63 6.22
N LEU A 149 3.62 16.72 5.25
CA LEU A 149 4.77 15.82 5.14
C LEU A 149 6.07 16.65 5.05
N GLN A 150 6.11 17.66 4.17
CA GLN A 150 7.31 18.50 3.98
C GLN A 150 7.68 19.25 5.26
N ARG A 151 6.68 19.75 5.98
CA ARG A 151 6.86 20.39 7.28
C ARG A 151 7.52 19.43 8.28
N ILE A 152 7.01 18.21 8.42
CA ILE A 152 7.54 17.19 9.34
C ILE A 152 9.00 16.87 9.01
N LEU A 153 9.35 16.72 7.73
CA LEU A 153 10.74 16.45 7.35
C LEU A 153 11.68 17.60 7.67
N LYS A 154 11.26 18.85 7.45
CA LYS A 154 12.09 20.02 7.74
C LYS A 154 12.47 20.06 9.23
N TYR A 155 11.54 19.72 10.12
CA TYR A 155 11.84 19.61 11.54
C TYR A 155 12.80 18.46 11.85
N ARG A 156 12.59 17.27 11.26
CA ARG A 156 13.46 16.11 11.49
C ARG A 156 14.89 16.28 11.00
N LYS A 157 15.13 17.04 9.92
CA LYS A 157 16.48 17.32 9.40
C LYS A 157 17.24 18.39 10.19
N ASN A 158 16.52 19.21 10.96
CA ASN A 158 17.07 20.31 11.75
C ASN A 158 17.18 19.97 13.25
N SER A 159 16.89 18.73 13.64
CA SER A 159 16.98 18.19 15.01
C SER A 159 18.10 17.15 15.07
#